data_AF-A0AAU3VXZ1-F1
#
_entry.id   AF-A0AAU3VXZ1-F1
#
_cell.length_a   1.000
_cell.length_b   1.000
_cell.length_c   1.000
_cell.angle_alpha   90.00
_cell.angle_beta   90.00
_cell.angle_gamma   90.00
#
_symmetry.space_group_name_H-M   'P 1'
#
loop_
_entity.id
_entity.type
_entity.pdbx_description
1 polymer ?
#
loop_
_entity_poly.entity_id
_entity_poly.type
_entity_poly.pdbx_seq_one_letter_code
_entity_poly.pdbx_strand_id
1 'polypeptide(L)'
;MGRWWVFYEDWQMECCGTPFSAGEEVTWPLVLDYAEDLLGGGWSEQLGRISAPAEWVRDGDGGGVIQTVRADDGLVAALHGDPVDESGPAPDRWVRRVGLLTVERHRGRWPETTGRVLAIALVHQGFVETGPDSREYFPDPRDRFLEPVTSCPSRFGGEYDDIRTETGARRHRRHAGVLVELHLPDPRT
;
A
#
# COMPACT_ATOMS: atom_id res chain seq x y z
N MET A 1 -12.01 -9.50 14.84
CA MET A 1 -10.93 -8.48 14.94
C MET A 1 -9.76 -8.91 14.06
N GLY A 2 -9.16 -7.98 13.30
CA GLY A 2 -8.07 -8.25 12.36
C GLY A 2 -6.86 -7.34 12.59
N ARG A 3 -5.66 -7.82 12.24
CA ARG A 3 -4.43 -7.01 12.22
C ARG A 3 -3.82 -7.06 10.84
N TRP A 4 -3.55 -5.89 10.28
CA TRP A 4 -3.12 -5.74 8.90
C TRP A 4 -1.97 -4.75 8.78
N TRP A 5 -1.02 -5.05 7.92
CA TRP A 5 0.00 -4.10 7.51
C TRP A 5 -0.49 -3.32 6.30
N VAL A 6 -0.49 -2.00 6.40
CA VAL A 6 -0.91 -1.07 5.34
C VAL A 6 0.26 -0.17 5.00
N PHE A 7 0.58 -0.05 3.72
CA PHE A 7 1.56 0.89 3.21
C PHE A 7 0.86 2.15 2.70
N TYR A 8 1.32 3.31 3.14
CA TYR A 8 0.85 4.61 2.68
C TYR A 8 2.03 5.30 1.99
N GLU A 9 1.96 5.38 0.66
CA GLU A 9 2.99 6.02 -0.16
C GLU A 9 3.21 7.49 0.19
N ASP A 10 4.47 7.92 0.07
CA ASP A 10 4.93 9.29 0.30
C ASP A 10 4.08 10.30 -0.48
N TRP A 11 4.01 10.16 -1.80
CA TRP A 11 3.35 11.11 -2.69
C TRP A 11 1.85 11.20 -2.44
N GLN A 12 1.19 10.11 -2.08
CA GLN A 12 -0.22 10.15 -1.72
C GLN A 12 -0.44 10.86 -0.39
N MET A 13 0.44 10.60 0.59
CA MET A 13 0.39 11.29 1.88
C MET A 13 0.60 12.80 1.70
N GLU A 14 1.57 13.19 0.86
CA GLU A 14 1.86 14.60 0.57
C GLU A 14 0.79 15.31 -0.25
N CYS A 15 0.14 14.60 -1.18
CA CYS A 15 -0.83 15.20 -2.09
C CYS A 15 -2.23 15.35 -1.45
N CYS A 16 -2.76 14.26 -0.88
CA CYS A 16 -4.14 14.18 -0.41
C CYS A 16 -4.25 13.51 0.97
N GLY A 17 -3.13 13.21 1.61
CA GLY A 17 -3.12 12.52 2.90
C GLY A 17 -3.40 13.44 4.07
N THR A 18 -3.79 12.79 5.17
CA THR A 18 -3.91 13.43 6.48
C THR A 18 -2.92 12.73 7.40
N PRO A 19 -1.94 13.46 7.98
CA PRO A 19 -1.02 12.90 8.97
C PRO A 19 -1.78 12.28 10.14
N PHE A 20 -1.23 11.20 10.68
CA PHE A 20 -1.83 10.44 11.77
C PHE A 20 -0.76 9.97 12.76
N SER A 21 -1.19 9.56 13.95
CA SER A 21 -0.31 9.06 15.01
C SER A 21 -0.73 7.68 15.51
N ALA A 22 0.21 6.98 16.15
CA ALA A 22 -0.10 5.75 16.85
C ALA A 22 -1.18 5.99 17.92
N GLY A 23 -2.17 5.11 17.94
CA GLY A 23 -3.36 5.22 18.78
C GLY A 23 -4.53 5.95 18.12
N GLU A 24 -4.36 6.64 17.00
CA GLU A 24 -5.47 7.29 16.30
C GLU A 24 -6.31 6.29 15.50
N GLU A 25 -7.57 6.67 15.29
CA GLU A 25 -8.45 5.97 14.36
C GLU A 25 -8.33 6.64 12.99
N VAL A 26 -8.19 5.81 11.95
CA VAL A 26 -8.02 6.23 10.57
C VAL A 26 -9.02 5.49 9.70
N THR A 27 -9.45 6.15 8.61
CA THR A 27 -10.35 5.57 7.62
C THR A 27 -9.72 5.73 6.24
N TRP A 28 -9.44 4.61 5.58
CA TRP A 28 -8.67 4.56 4.33
C TRP A 28 -9.34 3.70 3.26
N PRO A 29 -9.36 4.16 2.00
CA PRO A 29 -9.63 3.29 0.86
C PRO A 29 -8.41 2.39 0.65
N LEU A 30 -8.56 1.10 0.95
CA LEU A 30 -7.48 0.13 0.82
C LEU A 30 -7.56 -0.62 -0.49
N VAL A 31 -6.42 -0.85 -1.14
CA VAL A 31 -6.29 -1.75 -2.30
C VAL A 31 -5.18 -2.76 -2.03
N LEU A 32 -5.32 -3.96 -2.59
CA LEU A 32 -4.28 -4.99 -2.51
C LEU A 32 -3.39 -4.92 -3.76
N ASP A 33 -2.14 -4.56 -3.57
CA ASP A 33 -1.13 -4.49 -4.62
C ASP A 33 -0.05 -5.57 -4.48
N TYR A 34 0.68 -5.81 -5.57
CA TYR A 34 1.85 -6.68 -5.56
C TYR A 34 3.05 -5.90 -5.01
N ALA A 35 3.61 -6.35 -3.89
CA ALA A 35 4.75 -5.69 -3.25
C ALA A 35 6.02 -5.64 -4.12
N GLU A 36 6.11 -6.51 -5.13
CA GLU A 36 7.18 -6.50 -6.12
C GLU A 36 7.16 -5.23 -6.97
N ASP A 37 5.97 -4.82 -7.42
CA ASP A 37 5.79 -3.64 -8.28
C ASP A 37 6.03 -2.34 -7.52
N LEU A 38 5.66 -2.29 -6.23
CA LEU A 38 5.77 -1.08 -5.42
C LEU A 38 7.16 -0.88 -4.81
N LEU A 39 7.75 -1.94 -4.25
CA LEU A 39 8.90 -1.83 -3.34
C LEU A 39 9.95 -2.93 -3.57
N GLY A 40 9.95 -3.57 -4.75
CA GLY A 40 10.98 -4.52 -5.17
C GLY A 40 10.94 -5.87 -4.45
N GLY A 41 9.82 -6.21 -3.81
CA GLY A 41 9.63 -7.50 -3.14
C GLY A 41 10.35 -7.62 -1.78
N GLY A 42 10.41 -8.83 -1.23
CA GLY A 42 11.03 -9.11 0.08
C GLY A 42 10.22 -8.64 1.30
N TRP A 43 8.91 -8.48 1.15
CA TRP A 43 7.99 -7.98 2.19
C TRP A 43 7.19 -9.10 2.88
N SER A 44 7.69 -10.34 2.88
CA SER A 44 6.90 -11.54 3.22
C SER A 44 6.19 -11.49 4.58
N GLU A 45 6.74 -10.77 5.56
CA GLU A 45 6.15 -10.63 6.91
C GLU A 45 5.02 -9.58 6.96
N GLN A 46 4.99 -8.67 5.99
CA GLN A 46 4.03 -7.57 5.88
C GLN A 46 2.94 -7.85 4.84
N LEU A 47 3.04 -8.96 4.09
CA LEU A 47 2.01 -9.32 3.12
C LEU A 47 0.73 -9.77 3.83
N GLY A 48 -0.37 -9.12 3.48
CA GLY A 48 -1.71 -9.54 3.85
C GLY A 48 -2.15 -10.73 3.00
N ARG A 49 -2.85 -11.69 3.63
CA ARG A 49 -3.50 -12.80 2.91
C ARG A 49 -5.00 -12.65 3.01
N ILE A 50 -5.63 -12.37 1.88
CA ILE A 50 -7.08 -12.23 1.77
C ILE A 50 -7.69 -13.55 1.30
N SER A 51 -8.77 -13.95 1.95
CA SER A 51 -9.58 -15.12 1.58
C SER A 51 -11.04 -14.85 1.90
N ALA A 52 -11.78 -14.32 0.92
CA ALA A 52 -13.16 -13.86 1.08
C ALA A 52 -13.92 -13.97 -0.27
N PRO A 53 -15.25 -13.94 -0.29
CA PRO A 53 -16.01 -13.73 -1.52
C PRO A 53 -15.70 -12.34 -2.11
N ALA A 54 -15.58 -12.27 -3.43
CA ALA A 54 -15.45 -10.99 -4.14
C ALA A 54 -16.83 -10.32 -4.30
N GLU A 55 -16.85 -9.01 -4.13
CA GLU A 55 -17.99 -8.12 -4.40
C GLU A 55 -17.65 -7.21 -5.58
N TRP A 56 -18.67 -6.77 -6.32
CA TRP A 56 -18.51 -5.74 -7.34
C TRP A 56 -19.15 -4.45 -6.86
N VAL A 57 -18.35 -3.39 -6.88
CA VAL A 57 -18.79 -2.02 -6.62
C VAL A 57 -18.72 -1.26 -7.93
N ARG A 58 -19.81 -0.63 -8.35
CA ARG A 58 -19.81 0.18 -9.57
C ARG A 58 -19.00 1.45 -9.32
N ASP A 59 -18.10 1.74 -10.25
CA ASP A 59 -17.44 3.03 -10.27
C ASP A 59 -18.41 4.06 -10.88
N GLY A 60 -18.77 5.08 -10.11
CA GLY A 60 -19.95 5.93 -10.36
C GLY A 60 -19.97 6.64 -11.72
N ASP A 61 -18.81 6.88 -12.32
CA ASP A 61 -18.66 7.69 -13.53
C ASP A 61 -18.13 6.89 -14.75
N GLY A 62 -17.72 5.62 -14.56
CA GLY A 62 -16.75 4.95 -15.42
C GLY A 62 -17.16 3.62 -16.05
N GLY A 63 -18.45 3.25 -16.06
CA GLY A 63 -18.97 2.08 -16.80
C GLY A 63 -18.40 0.69 -16.43
N GLY A 64 -17.45 0.62 -15.50
CA GLY A 64 -16.77 -0.59 -15.03
C GLY A 64 -17.07 -0.91 -13.56
N VAL A 65 -16.46 -1.97 -13.07
CA VAL A 65 -16.61 -2.44 -11.69
C VAL A 65 -15.26 -2.47 -10.98
N ILE A 66 -15.25 -2.00 -9.74
CA ILE A 66 -14.18 -2.25 -8.79
C ILE A 66 -14.50 -3.55 -8.08
N GLN A 67 -13.55 -4.48 -8.09
CA GLN A 67 -13.67 -5.72 -7.33
C GLN A 67 -13.19 -5.48 -5.92
N THR A 68 -14.06 -5.74 -4.94
CA THR A 68 -13.76 -5.56 -3.52
C THR A 68 -13.90 -6.87 -2.77
N VAL A 69 -13.38 -6.91 -1.56
CA VAL A 69 -13.62 -7.97 -0.59
C VAL A 69 -14.09 -7.37 0.73
N ARG A 70 -14.89 -8.14 1.45
CA ARG A 70 -15.19 -7.91 2.87
C ARG A 70 -14.80 -9.16 3.64
N ALA A 71 -13.75 -9.08 4.42
CA ALA A 71 -13.31 -10.18 5.26
C ALA A 71 -14.05 -10.16 6.60
N ASP A 72 -14.14 -11.33 7.23
CA ASP A 72 -14.81 -11.52 8.52
C ASP A 72 -14.12 -10.77 9.68
N ASP A 73 -12.92 -10.27 9.48
CA ASP A 73 -12.12 -9.57 10.48
C ASP A 73 -12.19 -8.04 10.38
N GLY A 74 -13.09 -7.53 9.53
CA GLY A 74 -13.36 -6.10 9.36
C GLY A 74 -12.65 -5.45 8.17
N LEU A 75 -11.76 -6.18 7.46
CA LEU A 75 -11.08 -5.64 6.29
C LEU A 75 -12.06 -5.44 5.12
N VAL A 76 -12.04 -4.24 4.55
CA VAL A 76 -12.66 -3.92 3.27
C VAL A 76 -11.59 -3.36 2.32
N ALA A 77 -11.33 -4.06 1.22
CA ALA A 77 -10.29 -3.65 0.28
C ALA A 77 -10.70 -3.91 -1.16
N ALA A 78 -10.25 -3.06 -2.07
CA ALA A 78 -10.24 -3.35 -3.50
C ALA A 78 -9.16 -4.39 -3.83
N LEU A 79 -9.41 -5.21 -4.83
CA LEU A 79 -8.43 -6.18 -5.35
C LEU A 79 -7.49 -5.53 -6.37
N HIS A 80 -7.89 -4.41 -6.98
CA HIS A 80 -7.14 -3.60 -7.95
C HIS A 80 -7.61 -2.14 -7.88
N GLY A 81 -6.73 -1.18 -8.19
CA GLY A 81 -7.05 0.25 -8.10
C GLY A 81 -7.86 0.79 -9.28
N ASP A 82 -7.81 0.13 -10.43
CA ASP A 82 -8.49 0.54 -11.66
C ASP A 82 -9.79 -0.27 -11.88
N PRO A 83 -10.89 0.36 -12.34
CA PRO A 83 -12.08 -0.36 -12.75
C PRO A 83 -11.76 -1.38 -13.84
N VAL A 84 -12.28 -2.60 -13.68
CA VAL A 84 -12.23 -3.64 -14.70
C VAL A 84 -13.56 -3.71 -15.43
N ASP A 85 -13.54 -4.25 -16.64
CA ASP A 85 -14.77 -4.72 -17.27
C ASP A 85 -15.35 -5.90 -16.45
N GLU A 86 -16.59 -6.30 -16.75
CA GLU A 86 -17.26 -7.41 -16.06
C GLU A 86 -16.64 -8.80 -16.36
N SER A 87 -15.39 -8.85 -16.85
CA SER A 87 -14.64 -10.08 -17.15
C SER A 87 -13.86 -10.65 -15.96
N GLY A 88 -13.72 -9.90 -14.87
CA GLY A 88 -13.04 -10.35 -13.64
C GLY A 88 -13.79 -11.48 -12.91
N PRO A 89 -13.28 -12.00 -11.77
CA PRO A 89 -14.00 -12.97 -10.95
C PRO A 89 -15.44 -12.49 -10.67
N ALA A 90 -16.41 -13.33 -11.01
CA ALA A 90 -17.83 -13.08 -10.75
C ALA A 90 -18.06 -12.73 -9.27
N PRO A 91 -19.10 -11.94 -8.96
CA PRO A 91 -19.50 -11.72 -7.56
C PRO A 91 -19.72 -13.06 -6.84
N ASP A 92 -19.50 -13.06 -5.53
CA ASP A 92 -19.54 -14.23 -4.65
C ASP A 92 -18.50 -15.32 -4.93
N ARG A 93 -17.68 -15.16 -5.97
CA ARG A 93 -16.55 -16.07 -6.20
C ARG A 93 -15.55 -15.89 -5.08
N TRP A 94 -15.22 -17.01 -4.43
CA TRP A 94 -14.17 -17.02 -3.42
C TRP A 94 -12.82 -16.70 -4.06
N VAL A 95 -12.16 -15.64 -3.56
CA VAL A 95 -10.82 -15.25 -3.99
C VAL A 95 -9.78 -15.57 -2.91
N ARG A 96 -8.56 -15.85 -3.36
CA ARG A 96 -7.38 -15.95 -2.49
C ARG A 96 -6.28 -15.11 -3.11
N ARG A 97 -5.80 -14.13 -2.36
CA ARG A 97 -4.75 -13.20 -2.80
C ARG A 97 -3.78 -12.94 -1.67
N VAL A 98 -2.54 -12.70 -2.04
CA VAL A 98 -1.46 -12.30 -1.15
C VAL A 98 -0.84 -11.07 -1.77
N GLY A 99 -0.68 -10.01 -0.97
CA GLY A 99 -0.18 -8.73 -1.44
C GLY A 99 0.03 -7.76 -0.29
N LEU A 100 0.50 -6.58 -0.61
CA LEU A 100 0.61 -5.47 0.33
C LEU A 100 -0.67 -4.65 0.23
N LEU A 101 -1.30 -4.36 1.37
CA LEU A 101 -2.39 -3.41 1.38
C LEU A 101 -1.81 -2.01 1.26
N THR A 102 -2.33 -1.22 0.33
CA THR A 102 -1.96 0.17 0.11
C THR A 102 -3.16 1.08 0.31
N VAL A 103 -2.90 2.31 0.72
CA VAL A 103 -3.92 3.37 0.63
C VAL A 103 -4.01 3.79 -0.84
N GLU A 104 -5.23 4.09 -1.34
CA GLU A 104 -5.42 4.62 -2.70
C GLU A 104 -6.50 5.68 -2.72
N ARG A 105 -6.09 6.96 -2.85
CA ARG A 105 -6.98 8.14 -2.81
C ARG A 105 -7.20 8.80 -4.17
N HIS A 106 -6.52 8.34 -5.21
CA HIS A 106 -6.48 8.93 -6.54
C HIS A 106 -7.26 8.12 -7.58
N ARG A 107 -7.46 6.82 -7.36
CA ARG A 107 -8.12 5.93 -8.31
C ARG A 107 -9.37 5.30 -7.74
N GLY A 108 -10.36 5.12 -8.63
CA GLY A 108 -11.63 4.45 -8.35
C GLY A 108 -12.37 4.98 -7.12
N ARG A 109 -13.50 4.34 -6.81
CA ARG A 109 -14.23 4.58 -5.56
C ARG A 109 -14.73 3.26 -5.02
N TRP A 110 -14.37 2.96 -3.78
CA TRP A 110 -14.86 1.80 -3.05
C TRP A 110 -14.99 2.12 -1.56
N PRO A 111 -15.70 1.27 -0.79
CA PRO A 111 -15.86 1.48 0.63
C PRO A 111 -14.51 1.47 1.37
N GLU A 112 -14.37 2.37 2.33
CA GLU A 112 -13.15 2.51 3.13
C GLU A 112 -13.11 1.51 4.30
N THR A 113 -11.90 1.21 4.76
CA THR A 113 -11.65 0.47 6.00
C THR A 113 -11.32 1.45 7.13
N THR A 114 -12.00 1.30 8.26
CA THR A 114 -11.70 2.05 9.50
C THR A 114 -10.97 1.15 10.50
N GLY A 115 -9.89 1.66 11.08
CA GLY A 115 -9.11 0.93 12.07
C GLY A 115 -8.27 1.84 12.96
N ARG A 116 -7.74 1.26 14.04
CA ARG A 116 -6.83 1.95 14.96
C ARG A 116 -5.38 1.68 14.58
N VAL A 117 -4.58 2.73 14.49
CA VAL A 117 -3.14 2.64 14.25
C VAL A 117 -2.45 2.10 15.49
N LEU A 118 -1.77 0.96 15.38
CA LEU A 118 -0.99 0.36 16.48
C LEU A 118 0.48 0.78 16.43
N ALA A 119 1.06 0.78 15.23
CA ALA A 119 2.47 1.11 15.02
C ALA A 119 2.65 1.77 13.64
N ILE A 120 3.69 2.60 13.54
CA ILE A 120 4.08 3.27 12.30
C ILE A 120 5.58 3.05 12.12
N ALA A 121 6.00 2.70 10.91
CA ALA A 121 7.38 2.70 10.50
C ALA A 121 7.56 3.52 9.23
N LEU A 122 8.53 4.44 9.23
CA LEU A 122 8.96 5.12 8.02
C LEU A 122 9.73 4.13 7.14
N VAL A 123 9.34 4.03 5.88
CA VAL A 123 9.95 3.12 4.92
C VAL A 123 11.08 3.85 4.20
N HIS A 124 12.31 3.49 4.52
CA HIS A 124 13.49 3.93 3.79
C HIS A 124 13.77 2.96 2.66
N GLN A 125 13.73 3.44 1.41
CA GLN A 125 13.91 2.62 0.23
C GLN A 125 15.05 3.17 -0.63
N GLY A 126 16.04 2.33 -0.87
CA GLY A 126 17.10 2.54 -1.84
C GLY A 126 16.65 2.13 -3.24
N PHE A 127 17.16 2.85 -4.23
CA PHE A 127 16.86 2.66 -5.64
C PHE A 127 18.16 2.54 -6.43
N VAL A 128 18.18 1.64 -7.42
CA VAL A 128 19.32 1.38 -8.31
C VAL A 128 18.91 1.68 -9.75
N GLU A 129 19.78 2.38 -10.45
CA GLU A 129 19.65 2.64 -11.89
C GLU A 129 19.59 1.34 -12.70
N THR A 130 18.67 1.25 -13.66
CA THR A 130 18.37 0.00 -14.39
C THR A 130 19.41 -0.38 -15.44
N GLY A 131 20.29 0.55 -15.79
CA GLY A 131 21.40 0.39 -16.73
C GLY A 131 22.23 1.68 -16.79
N PRO A 132 23.42 1.65 -17.42
CA PRO A 132 24.27 2.85 -17.50
C PRO A 132 23.56 4.00 -18.22
N ASP A 133 23.50 5.17 -17.57
CA ASP A 133 22.85 6.40 -18.04
C ASP A 133 21.32 6.28 -18.24
N SER A 134 20.69 5.29 -17.60
CA SER A 134 19.24 5.19 -17.52
C SER A 134 18.68 6.24 -16.56
N ARG A 135 17.55 6.86 -16.93
CA ARG A 135 16.77 7.68 -15.99
C ARG A 135 15.75 6.87 -15.21
N GLU A 136 15.69 5.56 -15.46
CA GLU A 136 14.84 4.65 -14.74
C GLU A 136 15.59 4.09 -13.53
N TYR A 137 14.85 3.90 -12.44
CA TYR A 137 15.36 3.34 -11.20
C TYR A 137 14.43 2.23 -10.74
N PHE A 138 14.99 1.12 -10.24
CA PHE A 138 14.24 0.06 -9.58
C PHE A 138 14.53 0.06 -8.07
N PRO A 139 13.53 -0.23 -7.22
CA PRO A 139 13.75 -0.43 -5.79
C PRO A 139 14.73 -1.59 -5.55
N ASP A 140 15.77 -1.37 -4.75
CA ASP A 140 16.69 -2.42 -4.30
C ASP A 140 16.16 -2.99 -2.96
N PRO A 141 15.62 -4.23 -2.93
CA PRO A 141 15.08 -4.80 -1.70
C PRO A 141 16.14 -5.03 -0.62
N ARG A 142 17.43 -4.99 -0.96
CA ARG A 142 18.54 -5.12 -0.02
C ARG A 142 18.90 -3.80 0.67
N ASP A 143 18.51 -2.68 0.07
CA ASP A 143 18.73 -1.34 0.62
C ASP A 143 17.41 -0.78 1.14
N ARG A 144 16.84 -1.49 2.11
CA ARG A 144 15.59 -1.12 2.76
C ARG A 144 15.71 -1.28 4.26
N PHE A 145 15.17 -0.33 4.99
CA PHE A 145 14.96 -0.47 6.42
C PHE A 145 13.72 0.28 6.89
N LEU A 146 13.25 -0.11 8.07
CA LEU A 146 12.06 0.43 8.72
C LEU A 146 12.50 1.20 9.95
N GLU A 147 12.17 2.48 10.02
CA GLU A 147 12.41 3.32 11.19
C GLU A 147 11.10 3.48 11.98
N PRO A 148 10.99 2.95 13.21
CA PRO A 148 9.81 3.13 14.03
C PRO A 148 9.58 4.60 14.37
N VAL A 149 8.37 5.09 14.14
CA VAL A 149 7.95 6.46 14.46
C VAL A 149 6.59 6.45 15.17
N THR A 150 6.29 7.49 15.94
CA THR A 150 5.00 7.63 16.65
C THR A 150 3.96 8.39 15.83
N SER A 151 4.39 9.15 14.82
CA SER A 151 3.53 9.96 13.97
C SER A 151 4.01 9.92 12.53
N CYS A 152 3.08 9.80 11.60
CA CYS A 152 3.34 9.90 10.17
C CYS A 152 3.67 11.37 9.82
N PRO A 153 4.78 11.63 9.12
CA PRO A 153 5.06 12.98 8.65
C PRO A 153 4.07 13.40 7.56
N SER A 154 3.82 14.70 7.44
CA SER A 154 3.03 15.28 6.34
C SER A 154 3.84 15.50 5.07
N ARG A 155 5.17 15.39 5.17
CA ARG A 155 6.13 15.56 4.08
C ARG A 155 7.26 14.57 4.24
N PHE A 156 7.63 13.93 3.15
CA PHE A 156 8.64 12.91 3.04
C PHE A 156 9.84 13.56 2.35
N GLY A 157 10.91 13.76 3.12
CA GLY A 157 12.20 14.11 2.55
C GLY A 157 12.87 12.91 1.89
N GLY A 158 13.90 13.20 1.09
CA GLY A 158 14.87 12.20 0.65
C GLY A 158 16.25 12.85 0.59
N GLU A 159 17.24 12.23 1.23
CA GLU A 159 18.64 12.49 0.90
C GLU A 159 18.88 11.91 -0.49
N TYR A 160 18.97 12.78 -1.49
CA TYR A 160 19.52 12.43 -2.80
C TYR A 160 21.03 12.23 -2.65
N ASP A 161 21.42 11.17 -1.95
CA ASP A 161 22.77 10.65 -2.00
C ASP A 161 22.95 9.99 -3.37
N ASP A 162 23.25 10.79 -4.40
CA ASP A 162 23.64 10.29 -5.73
C ASP A 162 25.02 9.64 -5.61
N ILE A 163 25.02 8.41 -5.10
CA ILE A 163 26.23 7.60 -4.93
C ILE A 163 26.41 6.82 -6.22
N ARG A 164 27.52 7.09 -6.90
CA ARG A 164 27.99 6.22 -7.98
C ARG A 164 28.61 4.97 -7.36
N THR A 165 28.09 3.81 -7.73
CA THR A 165 28.72 2.52 -7.40
C THR A 165 30.05 2.37 -8.16
N GLU A 166 30.84 1.37 -7.76
CA GLU A 166 32.06 0.97 -8.51
C GLU A 166 31.76 0.60 -9.97
N THR A 167 30.53 0.19 -10.26
CA THR A 167 30.04 -0.14 -11.61
C THR A 167 29.53 1.08 -12.38
N GLY A 168 29.59 2.28 -11.80
CA GLY A 168 29.10 3.53 -12.39
C GLY A 168 27.59 3.75 -12.31
N ALA A 169 26.84 2.80 -11.76
CA ALA A 169 25.39 2.92 -11.59
C ALA A 169 25.06 3.89 -10.45
N ARG A 170 24.06 4.74 -10.66
CA ARG A 170 23.58 5.66 -9.62
C ARG A 170 22.67 4.93 -8.64
N ARG A 171 22.87 5.23 -7.36
CA ARG A 171 21.96 4.88 -6.28
C ARG A 171 21.43 6.15 -5.65
N HIS A 172 20.21 6.10 -5.14
CA HIS A 172 19.69 7.10 -4.22
C HIS A 172 18.76 6.43 -3.22
N ARG A 173 18.51 7.11 -2.10
CA ARG A 173 17.59 6.65 -1.06
C ARG A 173 16.53 7.72 -0.83
N ARG A 174 15.31 7.30 -0.50
CA ARG A 174 14.26 8.22 -0.05
C ARG A 174 13.34 7.55 0.95
N HIS A 175 12.57 8.37 1.65
CA HIS A 175 11.40 7.87 2.38
C HIS A 175 10.30 7.57 1.37
N ALA A 176 9.99 6.29 1.14
CA ALA A 176 8.99 5.87 0.16
C ALA A 176 7.55 5.99 0.68
N GLY A 177 7.38 6.17 1.99
CA GLY A 177 6.09 6.20 2.65
C GLY A 177 6.18 5.69 4.08
N VAL A 178 5.03 5.29 4.63
CA VAL A 178 4.95 4.65 5.95
C VAL A 178 4.29 3.28 5.85
N LEU A 179 4.79 2.34 6.65
CA LEU A 179 4.13 1.08 6.93
C LEU A 179 3.39 1.19 8.26
N VAL A 180 2.14 0.75 8.30
CA VAL A 180 1.23 0.93 9.42
C VAL A 180 0.68 -0.41 9.86
N GLU A 181 0.83 -0.75 11.14
CA GLU A 181 0.05 -1.85 11.74
C GLU A 181 -1.34 -1.30 12.10
N LEU A 182 -2.36 -1.79 11.42
CA LEU A 182 -3.75 -1.36 11.58
C LEU A 182 -4.56 -2.45 12.28
N HIS A 183 -5.24 -2.09 13.36
CA HIS A 183 -6.16 -2.97 14.07
C HIS A 183 -7.61 -2.68 13.69
N LEU A 184 -8.28 -3.69 13.17
CA LEU A 184 -9.66 -3.61 12.72
C LEU A 184 -10.61 -4.15 13.80
N PRO A 185 -11.68 -3.41 14.14
CA PRO A 185 -12.70 -3.90 15.06
C PRO A 185 -13.39 -5.13 14.50
N ASP A 186 -14.05 -5.89 15.37
CA ASP A 186 -14.89 -6.99 14.90
C ASP A 186 -16.13 -6.41 14.20
N PRO A 187 -16.44 -6.79 12.96
CA PRO A 187 -17.62 -6.27 12.27
C PRO A 187 -18.94 -6.78 12.89
N ARG A 188 -18.90 -7.73 13.83
CA ARG A 188 -20.07 -8.32 14.49
C ARG A 188 -20.36 -7.75 15.88
N THR A 189 -19.57 -6.80 16.37
CA THR A 189 -19.73 -6.18 17.71
C THR A 189 -20.36 -4.80 17.66
#